data_AF-D9PKP0-F1
#
_entry.id   AF-D9PKP0-F1
#
_cell.length_a   1.000
_cell.length_b   1.000
_cell.length_c   1.000
_cell.angle_alpha   90.00
_cell.angle_beta   90.00
_cell.angle_gamma   90.00
#
_symmetry.space_group_name_H-M   'P 1'
#
loop_
_entity.id
_entity.type
_entity.pdbx_description
1 polymer ?
#
loop_
_entity_poly.entity_id
_entity_poly.type
_entity_poly.pdbx_seq_one_letter_code
_entity_poly.pdbx_strand_id
1 'polypeptide(L)'
;MNCATPEGTYQFAKHFCDYKDFYIKSNDLLFSKLGIGTFNKEPYKEENYVFHYIEGIKQAVRSGINLIDTASNYRYGESEKEIGTALQELFASDEITRENVIVCSKGGFIQLSYPFPKNPYEWINENIINAKLALAEEIELDQHCMTPDFLVVFL
;
A
#
# COMPACT_ATOMS: atom_id res chain seq x y z
N MET A 1 16.44 -6.23 3.57
CA MET A 1 15.05 -5.75 3.35
C MET A 1 14.92 -4.46 4.15
N ASN A 2 14.75 -3.30 3.53
CA ASN A 2 14.62 -2.03 4.26
C ASN A 2 13.16 -1.86 4.69
N CYS A 3 12.89 -2.05 5.98
CA CYS A 3 11.59 -1.90 6.62
C CYS A 3 11.69 -1.02 7.87
N ALA A 4 10.54 -0.74 8.50
CA ALA A 4 10.50 -0.02 9.77
C ALA A 4 11.36 -0.73 10.83
N THR A 5 12.08 0.04 11.64
CA THR A 5 12.89 -0.50 12.74
C THR A 5 12.49 0.14 14.08
N PRO A 6 12.78 -0.51 15.22
CA PRO A 6 12.55 0.10 16.53
C PRO A 6 13.21 1.48 16.66
N GLU A 7 14.47 1.59 16.23
CA GLU A 7 15.22 2.85 16.25
C GLU A 7 14.61 3.89 15.30
N GLY A 8 14.30 3.51 14.05
CA GLY A 8 13.73 4.42 13.07
C GLY A 8 12.37 4.98 13.51
N THR A 9 11.48 4.13 14.01
CA THR A 9 10.15 4.57 14.49
C THR A 9 10.25 5.42 15.75
N TYR A 10 11.23 5.15 16.63
CA TYR A 10 11.53 6.00 17.78
C TYR A 10 12.05 7.38 17.37
N GLN A 11 13.04 7.45 16.46
CA GLN A 11 13.56 8.73 15.98
C GLN A 11 12.50 9.57 15.28
N PHE A 12 11.59 8.92 14.53
CA PHE A 12 10.44 9.60 13.95
C PHE A 12 9.54 10.20 15.03
N ALA A 13 9.08 9.39 15.99
CA ALA A 13 8.21 9.86 17.08
C ALA A 13 8.86 10.97 17.93
N LYS A 14 10.19 10.93 18.09
CA LYS A 14 10.96 11.94 18.81
C LYS A 14 10.88 13.34 18.18
N HIS A 15 10.73 13.45 16.86
CA HIS A 15 10.50 14.75 16.18
C HIS A 15 9.15 15.38 16.53
N PHE A 16 8.20 14.57 16.99
CA PHE A 16 6.85 14.96 17.38
C PHE A 16 6.65 14.83 18.90
N CYS A 17 7.69 15.07 19.70
CA CYS A 17 7.67 14.86 21.16
C CYS A 17 6.63 15.71 21.91
N ASP A 18 6.14 16.79 21.28
CA ASP A 18 5.05 17.62 21.81
C ASP A 18 3.68 16.89 21.79
N TYR A 19 3.53 15.85 20.97
CA TYR A 19 2.32 15.03 20.90
C TYR A 19 2.26 14.02 22.05
N LYS A 20 1.79 14.50 23.20
CA LYS A 20 1.58 13.68 24.39
C LYS A 20 0.64 12.51 24.09
N ASP A 21 1.09 11.30 24.45
CA ASP A 21 0.33 10.06 24.32
C ASP A 21 -0.15 9.73 22.89
N PHE A 22 0.45 10.28 21.84
CA PHE A 22 0.02 9.98 20.46
C PHE A 22 0.63 8.70 19.90
N TYR A 23 1.80 8.27 20.40
CA TYR A 23 2.47 7.06 19.93
C TYR A 23 2.24 5.88 20.89
N ILE A 24 2.13 4.68 20.34
CA ILE A 24 1.97 3.43 21.08
C ILE A 24 3.02 2.40 20.62
N LYS A 25 3.60 1.65 21.57
CA LYS A 25 4.53 0.58 21.25
C LYS A 25 3.76 -0.71 20.91
N SER A 26 4.12 -1.35 19.81
CA SER A 26 3.62 -2.67 19.40
C SER A 26 4.69 -3.39 18.56
N ASN A 27 4.89 -4.70 18.71
CA ASN A 27 5.90 -5.48 17.95
C ASN A 27 7.28 -4.79 17.87
N ASP A 28 7.73 -4.21 18.98
CA ASP A 28 8.97 -3.41 19.11
C ASP A 28 9.08 -2.14 18.26
N LEU A 29 8.04 -1.76 17.52
CA LEU A 29 7.92 -0.50 16.81
C LEU A 29 7.06 0.50 17.57
N LEU A 30 7.25 1.78 17.27
CA LEU A 30 6.34 2.86 17.70
C LEU A 30 5.40 3.26 16.56
N PHE A 31 4.11 3.16 16.83
CA PHE A 31 3.04 3.51 15.90
C PHE A 31 2.40 4.82 16.33
N SER A 32 2.12 5.72 15.39
CA SER A 32 1.10 6.75 15.59
C SER A 32 -0.24 6.07 15.87
N LYS A 33 -0.99 6.56 16.85
CA LYS A 33 -2.35 6.03 17.16
C LYS A 33 -3.35 6.26 16.04
N LEU A 34 -3.04 7.16 15.10
CA LEU A 34 -3.76 7.35 13.86
C LEU A 34 -2.93 6.80 12.69
N GLY A 35 -3.59 6.17 11.73
CA GLY A 35 -3.01 5.81 10.44
C GLY A 35 -3.74 6.50 9.28
N ILE A 36 -3.07 6.63 8.14
CA ILE A 36 -3.68 7.12 6.90
C ILE A 36 -4.02 5.96 5.97
N GLY A 37 -5.26 5.91 5.48
CA GLY A 37 -5.73 4.91 4.53
C GLY A 37 -5.96 5.50 3.14
N THR A 38 -5.79 4.66 2.11
CA THR A 38 -5.88 5.07 0.69
C THR A 38 -6.90 4.26 -0.12
N PHE A 39 -7.92 3.73 0.56
CA PHE A 39 -9.01 2.98 -0.06
C PHE A 39 -9.97 3.91 -0.81
N ASN A 40 -10.43 3.44 -1.96
CA ASN A 40 -11.60 3.96 -2.64
C ASN A 40 -12.43 2.82 -3.23
N LYS A 41 -13.76 2.98 -3.26
CA LYS A 41 -14.69 1.98 -3.80
C LYS A 41 -14.61 1.98 -5.32
N GLU A 42 -14.95 0.84 -5.91
CA GLU A 42 -15.08 0.69 -7.37
C GLU A 42 -13.78 1.09 -8.10
N PRO A 43 -12.69 0.32 -7.94
CA PRO A 43 -11.36 0.70 -8.45
C PRO A 43 -11.30 0.91 -9.97
N TYR A 44 -12.32 0.48 -10.72
CA TYR A 44 -12.43 0.70 -12.17
C TYR A 44 -13.00 2.07 -12.57
N LYS A 45 -13.57 2.86 -11.65
CA LYS A 45 -14.16 4.17 -11.99
C LYS A 45 -13.07 5.18 -12.32
N GLU A 46 -13.18 5.83 -13.48
CA GLU A 46 -12.25 6.87 -13.94
C GLU A 46 -12.14 8.03 -12.93
N GLU A 47 -13.23 8.36 -12.24
CA GLU A 47 -13.28 9.36 -11.16
C GLU A 47 -12.25 9.10 -10.04
N ASN A 48 -11.85 7.85 -9.83
CA ASN A 48 -10.86 7.49 -8.81
C ASN A 48 -9.41 7.81 -9.23
N TYR A 49 -9.21 8.21 -10.50
CA TYR A 49 -7.91 8.54 -11.08
C TYR A 49 -7.75 10.02 -11.42
N VAL A 50 -8.77 10.84 -11.17
CA VAL A 50 -8.70 12.31 -11.36
C VAL A 50 -8.00 13.03 -10.20
N PHE A 51 -7.61 12.29 -9.17
CA PHE A 51 -6.88 12.78 -8.00
C PHE A 51 -5.83 11.75 -7.57
N HIS A 52 -4.91 12.19 -6.72
CA HIS A 52 -3.87 11.34 -6.14
C HIS A 52 -3.72 11.59 -4.62
N TYR A 53 -3.28 10.58 -3.87
CA TYR A 53 -3.02 10.63 -2.45
C TYR A 53 -1.64 11.21 -2.08
N ILE A 54 -0.76 11.49 -3.06
CA ILE A 54 0.66 11.88 -2.84
C ILE A 54 0.80 12.98 -1.77
N GLU A 55 0.19 14.14 -1.98
CA GLU A 55 0.29 15.27 -1.03
C GLU A 55 -0.40 14.98 0.31
N GLY A 56 -1.47 14.20 0.31
CA GLY A 56 -2.14 13.76 1.55
C GLY A 56 -1.24 12.86 2.39
N ILE A 57 -0.52 11.93 1.77
CA ILE A 57 0.47 11.06 2.43
C ILE A 57 1.63 11.90 2.98
N LYS A 58 2.17 12.81 2.17
CA LYS A 58 3.25 13.71 2.61
C LYS A 58 2.82 14.56 3.80
N GLN A 59 1.61 15.14 3.74
CA GLN A 59 1.07 15.93 4.84
C GLN A 59 0.86 15.08 6.10
N ALA A 60 0.35 13.86 5.98
CA ALA A 60 0.17 12.96 7.12
C ALA A 60 1.51 12.65 7.81
N VAL A 61 2.53 12.30 7.03
CA VAL A 61 3.88 12.02 7.57
C VAL A 61 4.49 13.25 8.24
N ARG A 62 4.44 14.41 7.57
CA ARG A 62 4.89 15.70 8.15
C ARG A 62 4.11 16.11 9.40
N SER A 63 2.91 15.55 9.60
CA SER A 63 2.06 15.78 10.77
C SER A 63 2.19 14.66 11.81
N GLY A 64 3.20 13.80 11.72
CA GLY A 64 3.52 12.79 12.74
C GLY A 64 2.82 11.45 12.56
N ILE A 65 2.13 11.19 11.44
CA ILE A 65 1.55 9.86 11.14
C ILE A 65 2.61 8.99 10.47
N ASN A 66 3.02 7.89 11.11
CA ASN A 66 3.96 6.92 10.53
C ASN A 66 3.32 5.59 10.14
N LEU A 67 2.01 5.43 10.32
CA LEU A 67 1.27 4.25 9.90
C LEU A 67 0.47 4.55 8.62
N ILE A 68 0.83 3.85 7.53
CA ILE A 68 0.15 3.95 6.23
C ILE A 68 -0.51 2.60 5.91
N ASP A 69 -1.81 2.64 5.66
CA ASP A 69 -2.64 1.48 5.30
C ASP A 69 -2.99 1.51 3.81
N THR A 70 -2.67 0.43 3.11
CA THR A 70 -2.97 0.26 1.68
C THR A 70 -3.34 -1.19 1.35
N ALA A 71 -3.70 -1.46 0.09
CA ALA A 71 -3.84 -2.80 -0.44
C ALA A 71 -3.53 -2.81 -1.93
N SER A 72 -3.14 -3.97 -2.44
CA SER A 72 -3.04 -4.22 -3.88
C SER A 72 -4.34 -3.88 -4.63
N ASN A 73 -5.51 -4.09 -4.04
CA ASN A 73 -6.78 -3.73 -4.68
C ASN A 73 -7.12 -2.24 -4.69
N TYR A 74 -6.44 -1.41 -3.90
CA TYR A 74 -6.80 0.01 -3.77
C TYR A 74 -6.48 0.72 -5.07
N ARG A 75 -7.52 0.98 -5.87
CA ARG A 75 -7.43 1.48 -7.26
C ARG A 75 -6.51 0.61 -8.12
N TYR A 76 -6.60 -0.71 -7.96
CA TYR A 76 -5.76 -1.70 -8.64
C TYR A 76 -4.25 -1.39 -8.57
N GLY A 77 -3.78 -1.06 -7.38
CA GLY A 77 -2.37 -0.79 -7.09
C GLY A 77 -1.94 0.66 -7.32
N GLU A 78 -2.80 1.51 -7.87
CA GLU A 78 -2.45 2.91 -8.10
C GLU A 78 -2.22 3.67 -6.77
N SER A 79 -3.00 3.37 -5.73
CA SER A 79 -2.76 3.91 -4.39
C SER A 79 -1.39 3.52 -3.82
N GLU A 80 -0.90 2.31 -4.10
CA GLU A 80 0.44 1.89 -3.63
C GLU A 80 1.56 2.62 -4.38
N LYS A 81 1.41 2.82 -5.68
CA LYS A 81 2.37 3.59 -6.49
C LYS A 81 2.48 5.02 -5.98
N GLU A 82 1.35 5.67 -5.72
CA GLU A 82 1.32 7.04 -5.20
C GLU A 82 1.92 7.15 -3.80
N ILE A 83 1.70 6.17 -2.91
CA ILE A 83 2.41 6.08 -1.63
C ILE A 83 3.92 5.95 -1.87
N GLY A 84 4.33 5.12 -2.82
CA GLY A 84 5.73 4.97 -3.24
C GLY A 84 6.34 6.29 -3.67
N THR A 85 5.67 7.04 -4.54
CA THR A 85 6.10 8.38 -4.99
C THR A 85 6.21 9.34 -3.81
N ALA A 86 5.19 9.44 -2.95
CA ALA A 86 5.21 10.31 -1.78
C ALA A 86 6.39 10.02 -0.85
N LEU A 87 6.65 8.74 -0.55
CA LEU A 87 7.75 8.33 0.31
C LEU A 87 9.12 8.58 -0.35
N GLN A 88 9.26 8.31 -1.65
CA GLN A 88 10.50 8.60 -2.38
C GLN A 88 10.84 10.10 -2.35
N GLU A 89 9.84 10.98 -2.51
CA GLU A 89 10.04 12.42 -2.42
C GLU A 89 10.49 12.85 -1.02
N LEU A 90 9.87 12.30 0.04
CA LEU A 90 10.26 12.58 1.43
C LEU A 90 11.67 12.04 1.78
N PHE A 91 12.07 10.92 1.19
CA PHE A 91 13.42 10.38 1.33
C PHE A 91 14.43 11.27 0.60
N ALA A 92 14.10 11.72 -0.61
CA ALA A 92 14.97 12.57 -1.42
C ALA A 92 15.18 13.97 -0.80
N SER A 93 14.24 14.44 0.03
CA SER A 93 14.36 15.69 0.79
C SER A 93 14.94 15.52 2.19
N ASP A 94 15.43 14.32 2.54
CA ASP A 94 15.96 13.97 3.87
C ASP A 94 14.98 14.25 5.04
N GLU A 95 13.67 14.29 4.78
CA GLU A 95 12.65 14.54 5.81
C GLU A 95 12.42 13.31 6.70
N ILE A 96 12.49 12.12 6.11
CA ILE A 96 12.42 10.82 6.80
C ILE A 96 13.29 9.78 6.08
N THR A 97 13.47 8.61 6.69
CA THR A 97 14.06 7.41 6.10
C THR A 97 13.03 6.27 6.02
N ARG A 98 13.36 5.20 5.30
CA ARG A 98 12.46 4.03 5.18
C ARG A 98 12.15 3.41 6.53
N GLU A 99 13.09 3.44 7.47
CA GLU A 99 12.97 2.87 8.80
C GLU A 99 11.99 3.64 9.71
N ASN A 100 11.64 4.89 9.35
CA ASN A 100 10.74 5.73 10.13
C ASN A 100 9.25 5.34 9.98
N VAL A 101 8.87 4.77 8.83
CA VAL A 101 7.46 4.56 8.45
C VAL A 101 7.06 3.09 8.35
N ILE A 102 5.84 2.80 8.78
CA ILE A 102 5.22 1.49 8.78
C ILE A 102 4.16 1.48 7.69
N VAL A 103 4.37 0.65 6.67
CA VAL A 103 3.43 0.48 5.56
C VAL A 103 2.82 -0.90 5.67
N CYS A 104 1.49 -0.96 5.75
CA CYS A 104 0.72 -2.19 5.79
C CYS A 104 -0.06 -2.34 4.48
N SER A 105 0.35 -3.29 3.65
CA SER A 105 -0.41 -3.69 2.47
C SER A 105 -1.16 -5.01 2.69
N LYS A 106 -2.14 -5.27 1.83
CA LYS A 106 -2.91 -6.52 1.77
C LYS A 106 -2.73 -7.11 0.37
N GLY A 107 -2.15 -8.29 0.33
CA GLY A 107 -1.93 -9.05 -0.89
C GLY A 107 -3.09 -9.93 -1.30
N GLY A 108 -2.92 -10.60 -2.43
CA GLY A 108 -3.87 -11.61 -2.89
C GLY A 108 -5.10 -11.05 -3.60
N PHE A 109 -4.99 -9.85 -4.18
CA PHE A 109 -6.01 -9.29 -5.06
C PHE A 109 -5.50 -9.23 -6.50
N ILE A 110 -6.39 -9.55 -7.43
CA ILE A 110 -6.13 -9.42 -8.86
C ILE A 110 -6.22 -7.94 -9.26
N GLN A 111 -5.11 -7.40 -9.72
CA GLN A 111 -5.00 -6.00 -10.15
C GLN A 111 -5.19 -5.89 -11.66
N LEU A 112 -6.13 -5.04 -12.09
CA LEU A 112 -6.28 -4.66 -13.49
C LEU A 112 -5.66 -3.29 -13.74
N SER A 113 -4.98 -3.11 -14.87
CA SER A 113 -4.33 -1.83 -15.20
C SER A 113 -5.13 -1.05 -16.24
N TYR A 114 -5.05 0.28 -16.20
CA TYR A 114 -5.59 1.14 -17.26
C TYR A 114 -4.68 1.10 -18.51
N PRO A 115 -5.22 1.08 -19.74
CA PRO A 115 -6.65 0.95 -20.07
C PRO A 115 -7.18 -0.43 -19.65
N PHE A 116 -8.28 -0.45 -18.91
CA PHE A 116 -8.82 -1.69 -18.35
C PHE A 116 -9.18 -2.68 -19.45
N PRO A 117 -8.97 -4.00 -19.20
CA PRO A 117 -9.36 -5.01 -20.16
C PRO A 117 -10.87 -4.94 -20.41
N LYS A 118 -11.28 -5.12 -21.66
CA LYS A 118 -12.70 -5.15 -22.04
C LYS A 118 -13.47 -6.24 -21.30
N ASN A 119 -12.81 -7.35 -21.03
CA ASN A 119 -13.35 -8.49 -20.31
C ASN A 119 -12.35 -8.92 -19.21
N PRO A 120 -12.65 -8.70 -17.92
CA PRO A 120 -11.74 -9.08 -16.83
C PRO A 120 -11.56 -10.61 -16.73
N TYR A 121 -12.55 -11.41 -17.12
CA TYR A 121 -12.45 -12.87 -17.09
C TYR A 121 -11.48 -13.42 -18.13
N GLU A 122 -11.48 -12.84 -19.34
CA GLU A 122 -10.48 -13.17 -20.37
C GLU A 122 -9.07 -12.80 -19.89
N TRP A 123 -8.93 -11.62 -19.27
CA TRP A 123 -7.66 -11.18 -18.70
C TRP A 123 -7.16 -12.15 -17.62
N ILE A 124 -8.02 -12.58 -16.69
CA ILE A 124 -7.67 -13.57 -15.65
C ILE A 124 -7.24 -14.89 -16.29
N ASN A 125 -8.00 -15.38 -17.28
CA ASN A 125 -7.68 -16.62 -17.96
C ASN A 125 -6.32 -16.56 -18.67
N GLU A 126 -6.01 -15.46 -19.35
CA GLU A 126 -4.74 -15.29 -20.06
C GLU A 126 -3.55 -15.09 -19.12
N ASN A 127 -3.68 -14.21 -18.13
CA ASN A 127 -2.55 -13.73 -17.33
C ASN A 127 -2.31 -14.52 -16.05
N ILE A 128 -3.28 -15.32 -15.60
CA ILE A 128 -3.17 -16.11 -14.37
C ILE A 128 -3.28 -17.60 -14.69
N ILE A 129 -4.37 -18.03 -15.33
CA ILE A 129 -4.65 -19.46 -15.53
C ILE A 129 -3.73 -20.07 -16.61
N ASN A 130 -3.72 -19.51 -17.81
CA ASN A 130 -2.86 -19.96 -18.91
C ASN A 130 -1.37 -19.74 -18.60
N ALA A 131 -1.06 -18.72 -17.81
CA ALA A 131 0.27 -18.45 -17.28
C ALA A 131 0.69 -19.44 -16.17
N LYS A 132 -0.21 -20.32 -15.72
CA LYS A 132 0.01 -21.32 -14.68
C LYS A 132 0.39 -20.72 -13.32
N LEU A 133 -0.15 -19.56 -13.00
CA LEU A 133 0.02 -18.93 -11.69
C LEU A 133 -1.03 -19.41 -10.69
N ALA A 134 -2.19 -19.85 -11.16
CA ALA A 134 -3.24 -20.49 -10.36
C ALA A 134 -4.19 -21.31 -11.23
N LEU A 135 -4.91 -22.26 -10.64
CA LEU A 135 -6.07 -22.90 -11.24
C LEU A 135 -7.32 -22.01 -11.08
N ALA A 136 -8.32 -22.22 -11.94
CA ALA A 136 -9.58 -21.46 -11.87
C ALA A 136 -10.29 -21.59 -10.51
N GLU A 137 -10.24 -22.78 -9.91
CA GLU A 137 -10.85 -23.07 -8.59
C GLU A 137 -10.09 -22.46 -7.40
N GLU A 138 -8.87 -21.97 -7.62
CA GLU A 138 -8.07 -21.27 -6.62
C GLU A 138 -8.30 -19.75 -6.65
N ILE A 139 -9.11 -19.27 -7.59
CA ILE A 139 -9.50 -17.87 -7.73
C ILE A 139 -10.89 -17.68 -7.14
N GLU A 140 -10.96 -16.93 -6.04
CA GLU A 140 -12.21 -16.67 -5.34
C GLU A 140 -12.85 -15.37 -5.84
N LEU A 141 -14.14 -15.45 -6.21
CA LEU A 141 -14.97 -14.34 -6.70
C LEU A 141 -14.35 -13.53 -7.86
N ASP A 142 -13.48 -14.17 -8.65
CA ASP A 142 -12.73 -13.54 -9.75
C ASP A 142 -11.90 -12.33 -9.31
N GLN A 143 -11.53 -12.28 -8.02
CA GLN A 143 -10.87 -11.14 -7.39
C GLN A 143 -9.67 -11.53 -6.55
N HIS A 144 -9.67 -12.72 -5.95
CA HIS A 144 -8.68 -13.11 -4.98
C HIS A 144 -7.93 -14.36 -5.38
N CYS A 145 -6.62 -14.37 -5.18
CA CYS A 145 -5.78 -15.54 -5.38
C CYS A 145 -4.63 -15.53 -4.36
N MET A 146 -4.38 -16.68 -3.73
CA MET A 146 -3.36 -16.83 -2.69
C MET A 146 -2.37 -17.95 -2.99
N THR A 147 -2.35 -18.47 -4.22
CA THR A 147 -1.36 -19.48 -4.61
C THR A 147 0.04 -18.88 -4.52
N PRO A 148 1.07 -19.67 -4.12
CA PRO A 148 2.43 -19.16 -4.05
C PRO A 148 2.92 -18.54 -5.36
N ASP A 149 2.62 -19.18 -6.50
CA ASP A 149 3.06 -18.70 -7.82
C ASP A 149 2.41 -17.37 -8.20
N PHE A 150 1.13 -17.15 -7.87
CA PHE A 150 0.49 -15.85 -8.02
C PHE A 150 1.13 -14.80 -7.11
N LEU A 151 1.31 -15.10 -5.82
CA LEU A 151 1.83 -14.13 -4.85
C LEU A 151 3.26 -13.69 -5.18
N VAL A 152 4.11 -14.56 -5.72
CA VAL A 152 5.49 -14.21 -6.11
C VAL A 152 5.52 -13.21 -7.29
N VAL A 153 4.47 -13.19 -8.11
CA VAL A 153 4.38 -12.29 -9.28
C VAL A 153 3.68 -10.97 -8.94
N PHE A 154 2.68 -11.02 -8.05
CA PHE A 154 1.79 -9.90 -7.77
C PHE A 154 2.04 -9.22 -6.41
N LEU A 155 3.12 -9.57 -5.68
CA LEU A 155 3.62 -8.89 -4.49
C LEU A 155 5.11 -8.53 -4.62
#